data_AF-A0AA88RGL5-F1
#
_entry.id   AF-A0AA88RGL5-F1
#
_cell.length_a   1.000
_cell.length_b   1.000
_cell.length_c   1.000
_cell.angle_alpha   90.00
_cell.angle_beta   90.00
_cell.angle_gamma   90.00
#
_symmetry.space_group_name_H-M   'P 1'
#
loop_
_entity.id
_entity.type
_entity.pdbx_description
1 polymer ?
#
loop_
_entity_poly.entity_id
_entity_poly.type
_entity_poly.pdbx_seq_one_letter_code
_entity_poly.pdbx_strand_id
1 'polypeptide(L)'
;MNDTDVSKQIQQMVRFIRQEAEEKANEISVSAEETNPLEYGLIMRNYQEVRSSLENPRMDGGVSGIVFVARGSCSMVDDYEPDTSLAVIYFLHQVLHGSMDLPAIAWKGVLQLFDLSKKEFNIEKLQLVEAEKKKIRQEYERKAKQVEVRKKIEYSMQLNASRIKVLQAQDDLVNFMKDSASKELLRVSSDKKAYKKLLKGLIVQSLLRLKEPSVLLRCRELDVALVESVLEEAKKEYAEKAKVHAPKVTVDKQVYLPPPPTDSESHGPSCSGGVVLASQDGKIVCENTLDARLDVVFRQKLPVVRISFLGFESLNGTAFYFVHFLLLSYCHIDNY
;
A
#
# COMPACT_ATOMS: atom_id res chain seq x y z
N MET A 1 5.16 -0.77 -18.81
CA MET A 1 4.15 -1.81 -19.04
C MET A 1 3.55 -1.53 -20.40
N ASN A 2 3.60 -2.48 -21.32
CA ASN A 2 3.07 -2.27 -22.67
C ASN A 2 1.55 -2.17 -22.61
N ASP A 3 0.96 -1.28 -23.41
CA ASP A 3 -0.51 -1.14 -23.55
C ASP A 3 -1.19 -2.48 -23.92
N THR A 4 -0.43 -3.35 -24.61
CA THR A 4 -0.84 -4.71 -24.95
C THR A 4 -1.04 -5.61 -23.73
N ASP A 5 -0.26 -5.41 -22.66
CA ASP A 5 -0.37 -6.22 -21.43
C ASP A 5 -1.54 -5.75 -20.56
N VAL A 6 -1.78 -4.43 -20.54
CA VAL A 6 -2.95 -3.84 -19.87
C VAL A 6 -4.25 -4.28 -20.56
N SER A 7 -4.28 -4.28 -21.90
CA SER A 7 -5.43 -4.75 -22.67
C SER A 7 -5.71 -6.24 -22.44
N LYS A 8 -4.67 -7.08 -22.33
CA LYS A 8 -4.80 -8.50 -21.99
C LYS A 8 -5.39 -8.71 -20.60
N GLN A 9 -4.93 -7.96 -19.59
CA GLN A 9 -5.49 -8.04 -18.23
C GLN A 9 -6.96 -7.62 -18.19
N ILE A 10 -7.33 -6.55 -18.91
CA ILE A 10 -8.73 -6.10 -18.99
C ILE A 10 -9.59 -7.18 -19.65
N GLN A 11 -9.14 -7.76 -20.78
CA GLN A 11 -9.88 -8.85 -21.42
C GLN A 11 -10.03 -10.09 -20.54
N GLN A 12 -9.00 -10.41 -19.74
CA GLN A 12 -9.03 -11.53 -18.82
C GLN A 12 -10.01 -11.30 -17.66
N MET A 13 -10.05 -10.08 -17.13
CA MET A 13 -11.02 -9.68 -16.11
C MET A 13 -12.46 -9.66 -16.64
N VAL A 14 -12.67 -9.20 -17.88
CA VAL A 14 -13.99 -9.20 -18.54
C VAL A 14 -14.50 -10.63 -18.77
N ARG A 15 -13.62 -11.57 -19.16
CA ARG A 15 -14.00 -12.99 -19.27
C ARG A 15 -14.40 -13.58 -17.94
N PHE A 16 -13.65 -13.29 -16.88
CA PHE A 16 -13.94 -13.79 -15.54
C PHE A 16 -15.32 -13.33 -15.04
N ILE A 17 -15.61 -12.03 -15.19
CA ILE A 17 -16.91 -11.45 -14.80
C ILE A 17 -18.05 -12.07 -15.60
N ARG A 18 -17.85 -12.31 -16.90
CA ARG A 18 -18.87 -12.94 -17.76
C ARG A 18 -19.13 -14.39 -17.35
N GLN A 19 -18.08 -15.14 -17.04
CA GLN A 19 -18.18 -16.52 -16.60
C GLN A 19 -18.89 -16.63 -15.25
N GLU A 20 -18.59 -15.75 -14.30
CA GLU A 20 -19.23 -15.73 -12.98
C GLU A 20 -20.71 -15.32 -13.06
N ALA A 21 -21.06 -14.41 -13.98
CA ALA A 21 -22.45 -14.05 -14.26
C ALA A 21 -23.23 -15.20 -14.92
N GLU A 22 -22.63 -15.94 -15.84
CA GLU A 22 -23.24 -17.12 -16.49
C GLU A 22 -23.42 -18.27 -15.49
N GLU A 23 -22.44 -18.54 -14.62
CA GLU A 23 -22.57 -19.53 -13.55
C GLU A 23 -23.69 -19.17 -12.58
N LYS A 24 -23.77 -17.90 -12.15
CA LYS A 24 -24.84 -17.47 -11.23
C LYS A 24 -26.22 -17.52 -11.87
N ALA A 25 -26.33 -17.19 -13.16
CA ALA A 25 -27.57 -17.33 -13.90
C ALA A 25 -28.01 -18.79 -14.01
N ASN A 26 -27.06 -19.71 -14.26
CA ASN A 26 -27.33 -21.15 -14.33
C ASN A 26 -27.67 -21.74 -12.96
N GLU A 27 -27.03 -21.29 -11.89
CA GLU A 27 -27.34 -21.74 -10.52
C GLU A 27 -28.76 -21.31 -10.11
N ILE A 28 -29.17 -20.10 -10.50
CA ILE A 28 -30.54 -19.61 -10.30
C ILE A 28 -31.54 -20.38 -11.18
N SER A 29 -31.19 -20.71 -12.44
CA SER A 29 -32.09 -21.48 -13.30
C SER A 29 -32.27 -22.92 -12.82
N VAL A 30 -31.18 -23.57 -12.39
CA VAL A 30 -31.23 -24.92 -11.82
C VAL A 30 -32.00 -24.90 -10.50
N SER A 31 -31.80 -23.90 -9.63
CA SER A 31 -32.57 -23.79 -8.40
C SER A 31 -34.06 -23.49 -8.65
N ALA A 32 -34.38 -22.72 -9.70
CA ALA A 32 -35.76 -22.48 -10.15
C ALA A 32 -36.40 -23.73 -10.77
N GLU A 33 -35.61 -24.58 -11.43
CA GLU A 33 -36.04 -25.88 -11.95
C GLU A 33 -36.20 -26.90 -10.81
N GLU A 34 -35.29 -26.96 -9.84
CA GLU A 34 -35.34 -27.87 -8.68
C GLU A 34 -36.49 -27.53 -7.72
N THR A 35 -36.88 -26.26 -7.60
CA THR A 35 -38.01 -25.84 -6.77
C THR A 35 -39.37 -26.09 -7.40
N ASN A 36 -39.47 -26.33 -8.72
CA ASN A 36 -40.74 -26.74 -9.32
C ASN A 36 -40.65 -27.50 -10.67
N PRO A 37 -40.01 -28.68 -10.73
CA PRO A 37 -39.68 -29.33 -12.01
C PRO A 37 -40.83 -30.14 -12.64
N LEU A 38 -41.80 -30.60 -11.84
CA LEU A 38 -42.83 -31.53 -12.34
C LEU A 38 -44.18 -30.84 -12.61
N GLU A 39 -44.46 -29.69 -12.02
CA GLU A 39 -45.73 -28.98 -12.21
C GLU A 39 -45.73 -28.13 -13.48
N TYR A 40 -44.69 -27.32 -13.71
CA TYR A 40 -44.65 -26.40 -14.87
C TYR A 40 -44.60 -27.14 -16.22
N GLY A 41 -43.88 -28.26 -16.30
CA GLY A 41 -43.81 -29.08 -17.51
C GLY A 41 -45.12 -29.80 -17.84
N LEU A 42 -45.84 -30.26 -16.83
CA LEU A 42 -47.13 -30.95 -16.99
C LEU A 42 -48.26 -29.96 -17.28
N ILE A 43 -48.24 -28.80 -16.61
CA ILE A 43 -49.18 -27.69 -16.84
C ILE A 43 -49.01 -27.13 -18.25
N MET A 44 -47.79 -26.93 -18.74
CA MET A 44 -47.56 -26.40 -20.10
C MET A 44 -47.91 -27.40 -21.21
N ARG A 45 -47.69 -28.71 -21.00
CA ARG A 45 -48.18 -29.76 -21.93
C ARG A 45 -49.70 -29.82 -21.96
N ASN A 46 -50.36 -29.80 -20.79
CA ASN A 46 -51.82 -29.74 -20.72
C ASN A 46 -52.37 -28.45 -21.33
N TYR A 47 -51.68 -27.32 -21.18
CA TYR A 47 -52.09 -26.04 -21.80
C TYR A 47 -51.96 -26.08 -23.33
N GLN A 48 -50.93 -26.74 -23.86
CA GLN A 48 -50.75 -26.93 -25.30
C GLN A 48 -51.75 -27.93 -25.89
N GLU A 49 -52.09 -29.02 -25.19
CA GLU A 49 -53.10 -30.00 -25.64
C GLU A 49 -54.53 -29.43 -25.59
N VAL A 50 -54.87 -28.66 -24.54
CA VAL A 50 -56.15 -27.97 -24.42
C VAL A 50 -56.29 -26.85 -25.46
N ARG A 51 -55.20 -26.11 -25.73
CA ARG A 51 -55.18 -25.08 -26.80
C ARG A 51 -55.33 -25.68 -28.19
N SER A 52 -54.69 -26.83 -28.45
CA SER A 52 -54.81 -27.55 -29.74
C SER A 52 -56.24 -28.05 -29.99
N SER A 53 -56.95 -28.42 -28.93
CA SER A 53 -58.34 -28.89 -28.99
C SER A 53 -59.35 -27.74 -29.15
N LEU A 54 -58.99 -26.53 -28.70
CA LEU A 54 -59.81 -25.31 -28.86
C LEU A 54 -59.60 -24.61 -30.21
N GLU A 55 -58.44 -24.77 -30.86
CA GLU A 55 -58.13 -24.15 -32.17
C GLU A 55 -58.73 -24.92 -33.38
N ASN A 56 -59.31 -26.11 -33.19
CA ASN A 56 -59.98 -26.86 -34.28
C ASN A 56 -61.19 -27.69 -33.80
N PRO A 57 -62.40 -27.10 -33.73
CA PRO A 57 -63.62 -27.84 -33.45
C PRO A 57 -64.12 -28.51 -34.74
N ARG A 58 -63.73 -29.75 -35.01
CA ARG A 58 -64.48 -30.57 -35.98
C ARG A 58 -65.77 -31.02 -35.30
N MET A 59 -66.88 -30.40 -35.69
CA MET A 59 -68.21 -30.96 -35.54
C MET A 59 -68.26 -32.23 -36.38
N ASP A 60 -68.06 -33.39 -35.75
CA ASP A 60 -68.81 -34.63 -36.00
C ASP A 60 -68.15 -35.81 -35.29
N GLY A 61 -68.92 -36.48 -34.43
CA GLY A 61 -68.67 -37.86 -34.03
C GLY A 61 -68.09 -38.10 -32.63
N GLY A 62 -68.96 -38.52 -31.71
CA GLY A 62 -68.70 -39.68 -30.84
C GLY A 62 -67.63 -39.56 -29.75
N VAL A 63 -68.11 -39.36 -28.52
CA VAL A 63 -67.39 -39.57 -27.26
C VAL A 63 -66.85 -41.01 -27.19
N SER A 64 -65.56 -41.22 -27.45
CA SER A 64 -64.90 -42.52 -27.16
C SER A 64 -63.38 -42.44 -26.89
N GLY A 65 -62.72 -41.29 -27.09
CA GLY A 65 -61.25 -41.23 -27.00
C GLY A 65 -60.62 -40.89 -25.63
N ILE A 66 -61.37 -40.35 -24.67
CA ILE A 66 -60.79 -39.67 -23.49
C ILE A 66 -60.87 -40.53 -22.20
N VAL A 67 -61.28 -41.79 -22.29
CA VAL A 67 -61.51 -42.64 -21.10
C VAL A 67 -60.23 -43.29 -20.53
N PHE A 68 -59.05 -43.15 -21.16
CA PHE A 68 -57.90 -44.00 -20.82
C PHE A 68 -56.76 -43.41 -19.96
N VAL A 69 -56.75 -42.12 -19.57
CA VAL A 69 -55.58 -41.54 -18.86
C VAL A 69 -55.87 -41.12 -17.40
N ALA A 70 -57.13 -41.12 -16.95
CA ALA A 70 -57.49 -40.70 -15.59
C ALA A 70 -57.53 -41.86 -14.57
N ARG A 71 -56.67 -42.88 -14.71
CA ARG A 71 -56.63 -44.02 -13.77
C ARG A 71 -55.30 -44.21 -13.04
N GLY A 72 -54.33 -43.31 -13.22
CA GLY A 72 -52.96 -43.57 -12.79
C GLY A 72 -52.27 -42.46 -12.02
N SER A 73 -52.94 -41.65 -11.18
CA SER A 73 -52.23 -40.72 -10.27
C SER A 73 -53.12 -40.18 -9.13
N CYS A 74 -53.73 -41.06 -8.34
CA CYS A 74 -54.31 -40.66 -7.06
C CYS A 74 -53.67 -41.50 -5.95
N SER A 75 -52.46 -41.12 -5.55
CA SER A 75 -51.86 -41.55 -4.30
C SER A 75 -50.70 -40.62 -3.95
N MET A 76 -50.78 -40.03 -2.76
CA MET A 76 -49.78 -39.19 -2.08
C MET A 76 -49.63 -37.75 -2.60
N VAL A 77 -50.25 -36.80 -1.90
CA VAL A 77 -49.57 -35.78 -1.07
C VAL A 77 -50.62 -35.26 -0.08
N ASP A 78 -50.53 -35.69 1.17
CA ASP A 78 -51.11 -35.00 2.33
C ASP A 78 -50.15 -33.85 2.73
N ASP A 79 -50.69 -32.78 3.30
CA ASP A 79 -50.02 -31.56 3.78
C ASP A 79 -49.75 -30.44 2.75
N TYR A 80 -50.79 -29.70 2.35
CA TYR A 80 -50.68 -28.28 1.98
C TYR A 80 -52.03 -27.56 2.14
N GLU A 81 -52.02 -26.33 2.68
CA GLU A 81 -53.21 -25.47 2.88
C GLU A 81 -54.01 -25.27 1.58
N PRO A 82 -55.34 -25.06 1.64
CA PRO A 82 -56.20 -25.11 0.47
C PRO A 82 -56.05 -23.81 -0.34
N ASP A 83 -55.02 -23.75 -1.18
CA ASP A 83 -54.87 -22.67 -2.14
C ASP A 83 -56.05 -22.68 -3.12
N THR A 84 -56.59 -21.49 -3.37
CA THR A 84 -57.68 -21.21 -4.33
C THR A 84 -57.44 -21.80 -5.73
N SER A 85 -56.19 -22.10 -6.09
CA SER A 85 -55.78 -22.78 -7.33
C SER A 85 -56.23 -24.24 -7.41
N LEU A 86 -56.10 -25.02 -6.33
CA LEU A 86 -56.59 -26.41 -6.27
C LEU A 86 -58.12 -26.44 -6.33
N ALA A 87 -58.80 -25.48 -5.70
CA ALA A 87 -60.25 -25.35 -5.78
C ALA A 87 -60.73 -25.03 -7.21
N VAL A 88 -60.02 -24.18 -7.95
CA VAL A 88 -60.33 -23.85 -9.35
C VAL A 88 -60.07 -25.04 -10.28
N ILE A 89 -59.01 -25.81 -10.05
CA ILE A 89 -58.71 -27.04 -10.82
C ILE A 89 -59.76 -28.13 -10.52
N TYR A 90 -60.15 -28.33 -9.26
CA TYR A 90 -61.19 -29.29 -8.86
C TYR A 90 -62.56 -28.92 -9.43
N PHE A 91 -62.87 -27.62 -9.46
CA PHE A 91 -64.09 -27.07 -10.06
C PHE A 91 -64.09 -27.26 -11.58
N LEU A 92 -62.98 -26.97 -12.28
CA LEU A 92 -62.84 -27.23 -13.71
C LEU A 92 -62.95 -28.73 -14.06
N HIS A 93 -62.41 -29.61 -13.21
CA HIS A 93 -62.54 -31.06 -13.35
C HIS A 93 -64.00 -31.53 -13.20
N GLN A 94 -64.76 -30.99 -12.23
CA GLN A 94 -66.19 -31.29 -12.06
C GLN A 94 -67.07 -30.76 -13.22
N VAL A 95 -66.72 -29.59 -13.76
CA VAL A 95 -67.42 -28.98 -14.91
C VAL A 95 -67.15 -29.75 -16.21
N LEU A 96 -65.91 -30.19 -16.45
CA LEU A 96 -65.55 -31.02 -17.61
C LEU A 96 -66.16 -32.43 -17.55
N HIS A 97 -66.41 -32.97 -16.35
CA HIS A 97 -67.12 -34.23 -16.15
C HIS A 97 -68.65 -34.16 -16.35
N GLY A 98 -69.19 -33.04 -16.85
CA GLY A 98 -70.55 -32.97 -17.40
C GLY A 98 -71.69 -33.04 -16.38
N SER A 99 -71.44 -32.68 -15.11
CA SER A 99 -72.44 -32.76 -14.03
C SER A 99 -73.00 -31.41 -13.55
N MET A 100 -72.56 -30.28 -14.11
CA MET A 100 -73.14 -28.96 -13.83
C MET A 100 -73.16 -28.08 -15.08
N ASP A 101 -74.36 -27.81 -15.62
CA ASP A 101 -74.58 -26.68 -16.52
C ASP A 101 -74.48 -25.38 -15.72
N LEU A 102 -73.27 -24.83 -15.62
CA LEU A 102 -73.06 -23.57 -14.93
C LEU A 102 -73.62 -22.40 -15.76
N PRO A 103 -74.50 -21.55 -15.20
CA PRO A 103 -75.02 -20.38 -15.88
C PRO A 103 -73.90 -19.50 -16.42
N ALA A 104 -74.09 -18.82 -17.55
CA ALA A 104 -73.10 -17.93 -18.17
C ALA A 104 -72.50 -16.88 -17.21
N ILE A 105 -73.23 -16.51 -16.15
CA ILE A 105 -72.79 -15.63 -15.06
C ILE A 105 -71.61 -16.24 -14.28
N ALA A 106 -71.62 -17.54 -14.04
CA ALA A 106 -70.56 -18.23 -13.32
C ALA A 106 -69.28 -18.36 -14.16
N TRP A 107 -69.39 -18.62 -15.47
CA TRP A 107 -68.25 -18.57 -16.40
C TRP A 107 -67.61 -17.18 -16.47
N LYS A 108 -68.42 -16.12 -16.44
CA LYS A 108 -67.92 -14.74 -16.35
C LYS A 108 -67.16 -14.48 -15.05
N GLY A 109 -67.63 -15.05 -13.93
CA GLY A 109 -66.92 -15.02 -12.64
C GLY A 109 -65.57 -15.75 -12.68
N VAL A 110 -65.52 -16.95 -13.29
CA VAL A 110 -64.27 -17.73 -13.43
C VAL A 110 -63.26 -17.01 -14.31
N LEU A 111 -63.67 -16.43 -15.45
CA LEU A 111 -62.81 -15.60 -16.30
C LEU A 111 -62.26 -14.39 -15.55
N GLN A 112 -63.09 -13.72 -14.76
CA GLN A 112 -62.67 -12.56 -13.98
C GLN A 112 -61.67 -12.94 -12.87
N LEU A 113 -61.87 -14.09 -12.20
CA LEU A 113 -60.91 -14.63 -11.23
C LEU A 113 -59.57 -15.00 -11.88
N PHE A 114 -59.60 -15.60 -13.08
CA PHE A 114 -58.38 -15.92 -13.81
C PHE A 114 -57.59 -14.66 -14.19
N ASP A 115 -58.27 -13.61 -14.68
CA ASP A 115 -57.63 -12.34 -15.00
C ASP A 115 -57.08 -11.63 -13.76
N LEU A 116 -57.75 -11.72 -12.61
CA LEU A 116 -57.26 -11.19 -11.33
C LEU A 116 -56.03 -11.95 -10.85
N SER A 117 -56.06 -13.28 -10.85
CA SER A 117 -54.91 -14.13 -10.50
C SER A 117 -53.70 -13.85 -11.40
N LYS A 118 -53.93 -13.70 -12.72
CA LYS A 118 -52.87 -13.33 -13.66
C LYS A 118 -52.29 -11.94 -13.37
N LYS A 119 -53.11 -10.99 -12.93
CA LYS A 119 -52.63 -9.65 -12.52
C LYS A 119 -51.82 -9.73 -11.23
N GLU A 120 -52.30 -10.46 -10.23
CA GLU A 120 -51.62 -10.66 -8.94
C GLU A 120 -50.25 -11.33 -9.13
N PHE A 121 -50.17 -12.41 -9.91
CA PHE A 121 -48.91 -13.07 -10.25
C PHE A 121 -47.89 -12.12 -10.90
N ASN A 122 -48.34 -11.29 -11.84
CA ASN A 122 -47.45 -10.33 -12.48
C ASN A 122 -46.95 -9.25 -11.51
N ILE A 123 -47.80 -8.80 -10.58
CA ILE A 123 -47.43 -7.83 -9.54
C ILE A 123 -46.39 -8.43 -8.60
N GLU A 124 -46.62 -9.64 -8.09
CA GLU A 124 -45.69 -10.31 -7.18
C GLU A 124 -44.34 -10.60 -7.83
N LYS A 125 -44.35 -11.10 -9.07
CA LYS A 125 -43.13 -11.31 -9.86
C LYS A 125 -42.33 -10.01 -9.99
N LEU A 126 -42.99 -8.89 -10.30
CA LEU A 126 -42.33 -7.58 -10.40
C LEU A 126 -41.76 -7.15 -9.06
N GLN A 127 -42.50 -7.31 -7.96
CA GLN A 127 -42.03 -6.97 -6.61
C GLN A 127 -40.77 -7.75 -6.22
N LEU A 128 -40.74 -9.07 -6.47
CA LEU A 128 -39.57 -9.91 -6.20
C LEU A 128 -38.35 -9.46 -7.01
N VAL A 129 -38.54 -9.21 -8.31
CA VAL A 129 -37.46 -8.72 -9.20
C VAL A 129 -36.96 -7.34 -8.77
N GLU A 130 -37.85 -6.43 -8.39
CA GLU A 130 -37.48 -5.09 -7.93
C GLU A 130 -36.74 -5.11 -6.60
N ALA A 131 -37.16 -5.97 -5.66
CA ALA A 131 -36.50 -6.18 -4.37
C ALA A 131 -35.06 -6.69 -4.56
N GLU A 132 -34.86 -7.73 -5.39
CA GLU A 132 -33.52 -8.26 -5.67
C GLU A 132 -32.66 -7.27 -6.46
N LYS A 133 -33.21 -6.59 -7.47
CA LYS A 133 -32.51 -5.50 -8.17
C LYS A 133 -32.05 -4.40 -7.21
N LYS A 134 -32.84 -4.08 -6.18
CA LYS A 134 -32.47 -3.08 -5.17
C LYS A 134 -31.31 -3.56 -4.31
N LYS A 135 -31.30 -4.81 -3.85
CA LYS A 135 -30.18 -5.41 -3.10
C LYS A 135 -28.90 -5.40 -3.93
N ILE A 136 -28.98 -5.85 -5.18
CA ILE A 136 -27.87 -5.86 -6.13
C ILE A 136 -27.32 -4.44 -6.31
N ARG A 137 -28.16 -3.44 -6.60
CA ARG A 137 -27.72 -2.04 -6.76
C ARG A 137 -26.94 -1.53 -5.54
N GLN A 138 -27.41 -1.82 -4.33
CA GLN A 138 -26.74 -1.39 -3.10
C GLN A 138 -25.37 -2.07 -2.92
N GLU A 139 -25.26 -3.35 -3.25
CA GLU A 139 -24.00 -4.08 -3.18
C GLU A 139 -22.98 -3.52 -4.19
N TYR A 140 -23.41 -3.29 -5.43
CA TYR A 140 -22.57 -2.68 -6.47
C TYR A 140 -22.11 -1.26 -6.09
N GLU A 141 -22.98 -0.46 -5.47
CA GLU A 141 -22.60 0.88 -5.00
C GLU A 141 -21.53 0.82 -3.90
N ARG A 142 -21.63 -0.14 -2.97
CA ARG A 142 -20.59 -0.36 -1.94
C ARG A 142 -19.27 -0.80 -2.57
N LYS A 143 -19.30 -1.75 -3.51
CA LYS A 143 -18.11 -2.21 -4.24
C LYS A 143 -17.46 -1.07 -5.03
N ALA A 144 -18.26 -0.24 -5.70
CA ALA A 144 -17.78 0.92 -6.45
C ALA A 144 -17.05 1.92 -5.55
N LYS A 145 -17.64 2.27 -4.39
CA LYS A 145 -16.99 3.15 -3.40
C LYS A 145 -15.68 2.55 -2.87
N GLN A 146 -15.66 1.23 -2.61
CA GLN A 146 -14.44 0.56 -2.15
C GLN A 146 -13.32 0.61 -3.20
N VAL A 147 -13.65 0.40 -4.47
CA VAL A 147 -12.69 0.51 -5.59
C VAL A 147 -12.15 1.93 -5.71
N GLU A 148 -13.01 2.95 -5.57
CA GLU A 148 -12.57 4.35 -5.61
C GLU A 148 -11.58 4.70 -4.49
N VAL A 149 -11.86 4.24 -3.26
CA VAL A 149 -10.95 4.42 -2.12
C VAL A 149 -9.63 3.70 -2.36
N ARG A 150 -9.66 2.44 -2.84
CA ARG A 150 -8.44 1.68 -3.17
C ARG A 150 -7.61 2.39 -4.24
N LYS A 151 -8.24 2.93 -5.28
CA LYS A 151 -7.57 3.71 -6.33
C LYS A 151 -6.86 4.95 -5.76
N LYS A 152 -7.49 5.67 -4.83
CA LYS A 152 -6.87 6.83 -4.15
C LYS A 152 -5.66 6.41 -3.30
N ILE A 153 -5.76 5.30 -2.57
CA ILE A 153 -4.65 4.76 -1.78
C ILE A 153 -3.49 4.36 -2.70
N GLU A 154 -3.76 3.60 -3.75
CA GLU A 154 -2.74 3.14 -4.70
C GLU A 154 -2.04 4.32 -5.39
N TYR A 155 -2.81 5.31 -5.85
CA TYR A 155 -2.26 6.54 -6.40
C TYR A 155 -1.34 7.26 -5.40
N SER A 156 -1.79 7.41 -4.15
CA SER A 156 -0.99 8.03 -3.08
C SER A 156 0.27 7.22 -2.77
N MET A 157 0.18 5.89 -2.74
CA MET A 157 1.32 5.00 -2.53
C MET A 157 2.34 5.12 -3.66
N GLN A 158 1.88 5.17 -4.92
CA GLN A 158 2.74 5.32 -6.09
C GLN A 158 3.47 6.67 -6.09
N LEU A 159 2.79 7.75 -5.69
CA LEU A 159 3.41 9.06 -5.51
C LEU A 159 4.46 9.04 -4.40
N ASN A 160 4.14 8.46 -3.24
CA ASN A 160 5.08 8.36 -2.14
C ASN A 160 6.30 7.50 -2.50
N ALA A 161 6.10 6.38 -3.19
CA ALA A 161 7.18 5.53 -3.68
C ALA A 161 8.08 6.29 -4.68
N SER A 162 7.50 7.05 -5.60
CA SER A 162 8.26 7.89 -6.53
C SER A 162 9.05 8.98 -5.80
N ARG A 163 8.44 9.63 -4.80
CA ARG A 163 9.09 10.66 -3.98
C ARG A 163 10.26 10.09 -3.18
N ILE A 164 10.09 8.94 -2.52
CA ILE A 164 11.16 8.29 -1.74
C ILE A 164 12.34 7.93 -2.64
N LYS A 165 12.09 7.44 -3.87
CA LYS A 165 13.16 7.14 -4.84
C LYS A 165 14.00 8.37 -5.18
N VAL A 166 13.36 9.52 -5.38
CA VAL A 166 14.09 10.78 -5.63
C VAL A 166 14.93 11.17 -4.41
N LEU A 167 14.35 11.10 -3.21
CA LEU A 167 15.08 11.42 -1.97
C LEU A 167 16.27 10.48 -1.73
N GLN A 168 16.12 9.19 -2.03
CA GLN A 168 17.21 8.21 -1.95
C GLN A 168 18.32 8.58 -2.94
N ALA A 169 18.00 8.83 -4.21
CA ALA A 169 18.99 9.21 -5.20
C ALA A 169 19.73 10.52 -4.85
N GLN A 170 19.03 11.48 -4.23
CA GLN A 170 19.64 12.71 -3.72
C GLN A 170 20.59 12.44 -2.55
N ASP A 171 20.22 11.57 -1.61
CA ASP A 171 21.07 11.20 -0.48
C ASP A 171 22.30 10.41 -0.95
N ASP A 172 22.11 9.48 -1.90
CA ASP A 172 23.19 8.70 -2.51
C ASP A 172 24.22 9.60 -3.20
N LEU A 173 23.78 10.65 -3.92
CA LEU A 173 24.69 11.61 -4.53
C LEU A 173 25.52 12.36 -3.49
N VAL A 174 24.88 12.80 -2.41
CA VAL A 174 25.52 13.55 -1.33
C VAL A 174 26.51 12.66 -0.57
N ASN A 175 26.19 11.39 -0.36
CA ASN A 175 27.09 10.39 0.23
C ASN A 175 28.26 10.08 -0.71
N PHE A 176 28.01 9.94 -2.01
CA PHE A 176 29.07 9.75 -3.01
C PHE A 176 30.09 10.91 -3.01
N MET A 177 29.62 12.14 -2.84
CA MET A 177 30.51 13.32 -2.71
C MET A 177 31.37 13.24 -1.45
N LYS A 178 30.78 12.81 -0.33
CA LYS A 178 31.50 12.59 0.93
C LYS A 178 32.59 11.54 0.74
N ASP A 179 32.26 10.40 0.13
CA ASP A 179 33.20 9.31 -0.11
C ASP A 179 34.34 9.73 -1.05
N SER A 180 34.02 10.52 -2.08
CA SER A 180 35.02 11.12 -2.97
C SER A 180 35.97 12.03 -2.20
N ALA A 181 35.45 12.88 -1.31
CA ALA A 181 36.28 13.73 -0.44
C ALA A 181 37.15 12.91 0.52
N SER A 182 36.63 11.83 1.10
CA SER A 182 37.39 10.90 1.95
C SER A 182 38.56 10.26 1.20
N LYS A 183 38.35 9.85 -0.06
CA LYS A 183 39.41 9.31 -0.93
C LYS A 183 40.50 10.35 -1.22
N GLU A 184 40.12 11.61 -1.42
CA GLU A 184 41.09 12.71 -1.61
C GLU A 184 41.92 12.99 -0.35
N LEU A 185 41.35 12.82 0.86
CA LEU A 185 42.10 12.96 2.11
C LEU A 185 43.25 11.97 2.24
N LEU A 186 43.16 10.78 1.62
CA LEU A 186 44.25 9.81 1.61
C LEU A 186 45.50 10.36 0.91
N ARG A 187 45.33 11.17 -0.15
CA ARG A 187 46.44 11.80 -0.87
C ARG A 187 47.24 12.76 0.02
N VAL A 188 46.56 13.46 0.93
CA VAL A 188 47.20 14.40 1.86
C VAL A 188 48.18 13.67 2.80
N SER A 189 47.92 12.40 3.13
CA SER A 189 48.82 11.60 3.97
C SER A 189 50.14 11.23 3.27
N SER A 190 50.16 11.20 1.93
CA SER A 190 51.36 10.88 1.15
C SER A 190 52.43 11.99 1.24
N ASP A 191 52.01 13.24 1.35
CA ASP A 191 52.90 14.40 1.42
C ASP A 191 53.45 14.63 2.83
N LYS A 192 54.53 13.92 3.18
CA LYS A 192 55.14 13.94 4.53
C LYS A 192 55.40 15.34 5.09
N LYS A 193 55.87 16.30 4.28
CA LYS A 193 56.18 17.67 4.74
C LYS A 193 54.91 18.46 5.09
N ALA A 194 53.90 18.41 4.22
CA ALA A 194 52.62 19.08 4.44
C ALA A 194 51.86 18.44 5.61
N TYR A 195 51.86 17.10 5.66
CA TYR A 195 51.24 16.33 6.73
C TYR A 195 51.91 16.59 8.10
N LYS A 196 53.24 16.72 8.17
CA LYS A 196 53.95 17.10 9.40
C LYS A 196 53.47 18.46 9.95
N LYS A 197 53.32 19.46 9.08
CA LYS A 197 52.79 20.78 9.46
C LYS A 197 51.32 20.70 9.92
N LEU A 198 50.52 19.87 9.26
CA LEU A 198 49.12 19.64 9.62
C LEU A 198 49.00 18.98 10.99
N LEU A 199 49.75 17.90 11.24
CA LEU A 199 49.78 17.20 12.53
C LEU A 199 50.14 18.13 13.69
N LYS A 200 51.13 19.03 13.50
CA LYS A 200 51.47 20.06 14.49
C LYS A 200 50.26 20.91 14.86
N GLY A 201 49.54 21.41 13.85
CA GLY A 201 48.33 22.21 14.06
C GLY A 201 47.21 21.43 14.75
N LEU A 202 47.01 20.16 14.38
CA LEU A 202 46.00 19.30 14.99
C LEU A 202 46.29 19.02 16.47
N ILE A 203 47.53 18.74 16.82
CA ILE A 203 47.95 18.52 18.22
C ILE A 203 47.73 19.80 19.03
N VAL A 204 48.20 20.95 18.54
CA VAL A 204 48.03 22.25 19.23
C VAL A 204 46.55 22.59 19.42
N GLN A 205 45.72 22.40 18.40
CA GLN A 205 44.28 22.65 18.48
C GLN A 205 43.61 21.79 19.55
N SER A 206 43.95 20.50 19.60
CA SER A 206 43.40 19.56 20.57
C SER A 206 43.86 19.87 22.00
N LEU A 207 45.14 20.24 22.20
CA LEU A 207 45.66 20.66 23.51
C LEU A 207 44.93 21.91 24.02
N LEU A 208 44.68 22.90 23.15
CA LEU A 208 43.92 24.10 23.50
C LEU A 208 42.46 23.82 23.85
N ARG A 209 41.87 22.74 23.30
CA ARG A 209 40.50 22.31 23.58
C ARG A 209 40.40 21.57 24.92
N LEU A 210 41.37 20.70 25.23
CA LEU A 210 41.41 19.88 26.45
C LEU A 210 41.83 20.68 27.69
N LYS A 211 42.86 21.55 27.57
CA LYS A 211 43.41 22.36 28.67
C LYS A 211 43.80 21.56 29.93
N GLU A 212 44.29 20.34 29.74
CA GLU A 212 44.71 19.46 30.83
C GLU A 212 46.25 19.41 30.97
N PRO A 213 46.77 19.17 32.19
CA PRO A 213 48.21 19.13 32.43
C PRO A 213 48.89 17.86 31.88
N SER A 214 48.17 16.75 31.78
CA SER A 214 48.66 15.46 31.29
C SER A 214 47.70 14.88 30.27
N VAL A 215 48.21 14.52 29.09
CA VAL A 215 47.40 14.05 27.96
C VAL A 215 48.04 12.82 27.31
N LEU A 216 47.20 11.85 26.96
CA LEU A 216 47.55 10.66 26.20
C LEU A 216 47.26 10.87 24.71
N LEU A 217 48.25 10.67 23.84
CA LEU A 217 48.09 10.82 22.39
C LEU A 217 48.03 9.45 21.72
N ARG A 218 46.95 9.19 20.99
CA ARG A 218 46.77 8.02 20.12
C ARG A 218 46.91 8.43 18.65
N CYS A 219 47.72 7.68 17.91
CA CYS A 219 47.96 7.88 16.49
C CYS A 219 48.01 6.54 15.76
N ARG A 220 48.11 6.55 14.44
CA ARG A 220 48.33 5.33 13.65
C ARG A 220 49.77 4.89 13.81
N GLU A 221 50.01 3.58 13.73
CA GLU A 221 51.35 2.98 13.88
C GLU A 221 52.37 3.57 12.89
N LEU A 222 51.95 3.84 11.65
CA LEU A 222 52.79 4.46 10.61
C LEU A 222 53.20 5.91 10.93
N ASP A 223 52.40 6.62 11.71
CA ASP A 223 52.54 8.05 11.98
C ASP A 223 53.36 8.34 13.25
N VAL A 224 53.70 7.31 14.05
CA VAL A 224 54.38 7.47 15.36
C VAL A 224 55.68 8.27 15.24
N ALA A 225 56.54 7.92 14.28
CA ALA A 225 57.83 8.60 14.09
C ALA A 225 57.66 10.09 13.71
N LEU A 226 56.63 10.42 12.94
CA LEU A 226 56.33 11.80 12.57
C LEU A 226 55.80 12.59 13.77
N VAL A 227 54.88 11.99 14.54
CA VAL A 227 54.30 12.59 15.73
C VAL A 227 55.39 12.88 16.77
N GLU A 228 56.27 11.92 17.06
CA GLU A 228 57.39 12.11 18.01
C GLU A 228 58.27 13.31 17.63
N SER A 229 58.53 13.52 16.33
CA SER A 229 59.30 14.67 15.85
C SER A 229 58.60 16.02 15.99
N VAL A 230 57.26 16.03 16.10
CA VAL A 230 56.43 17.24 16.14
C VAL A 230 56.03 17.63 17.57
N LEU A 231 56.04 16.67 18.49
CA LEU A 231 55.57 16.87 19.87
C LEU A 231 56.27 18.03 20.59
N GLU A 232 57.59 18.13 20.47
CA GLU A 232 58.34 19.19 21.15
C GLU A 232 58.00 20.58 20.60
N GLU A 233 57.84 20.70 19.27
CA GLU A 233 57.41 21.95 18.64
C GLU A 233 55.97 22.32 19.03
N ALA A 234 55.06 21.34 19.11
CA ALA A 234 53.66 21.56 19.46
C ALA A 234 53.50 21.98 20.93
N LYS A 235 54.27 21.39 21.86
CA LYS A 235 54.31 21.78 23.28
C LYS A 235 54.74 23.24 23.44
N LYS A 236 55.76 23.67 22.71
CA LYS A 236 56.25 25.05 22.72
C LYS A 236 55.17 26.02 22.22
N GLU A 237 54.54 25.72 21.08
CA GLU A 237 53.46 26.55 20.52
C GLU A 237 52.24 26.63 21.45
N TYR A 238 51.89 25.52 22.12
CA TYR A 238 50.84 25.53 23.13
C TYR A 238 51.19 26.41 24.33
N ALA A 239 52.41 26.31 24.87
CA ALA A 239 52.86 27.11 26.01
C ALA A 239 52.84 28.61 25.69
N GLU A 240 53.24 28.99 24.48
CA GLU A 240 53.17 30.38 23.99
C GLU A 240 51.72 30.89 23.89
N LYS A 241 50.80 30.10 23.35
CA LYS A 241 49.39 30.49 23.16
C LYS A 241 48.60 30.49 24.46
N ALA A 242 48.80 29.49 25.32
CA ALA A 242 48.05 29.33 26.56
C ALA A 242 48.64 30.14 27.72
N LYS A 243 49.90 30.59 27.63
CA LYS A 243 50.67 31.21 28.74
C LYS A 243 50.75 30.30 29.98
N VAL A 244 50.71 28.99 29.78
CA VAL A 244 50.79 27.95 30.83
C VAL A 244 52.01 27.08 30.58
N HIS A 245 52.43 26.34 31.59
CA HIS A 245 53.49 25.34 31.50
C HIS A 245 53.15 24.27 30.45
N ALA A 246 54.20 23.74 29.81
CA ALA A 246 54.05 22.70 28.79
C ALA A 246 53.41 21.44 29.38
N PRO A 247 52.32 20.92 28.80
CA PRO A 247 51.64 19.74 29.31
C PRO A 247 52.48 18.48 29.03
N LYS A 248 52.33 17.49 29.92
CA LYS A 248 52.95 16.17 29.75
C LYS A 248 52.13 15.39 28.71
N VAL A 249 52.67 15.28 27.50
CA VAL A 249 52.07 14.49 26.41
C VAL A 249 52.80 13.14 26.30
N THR A 250 52.08 12.05 26.52
CA THR A 250 52.59 10.67 26.36
C THR A 250 51.92 10.00 25.16
N VAL A 251 52.71 9.42 24.25
CA VAL A 251 52.17 8.64 23.12
C VAL A 251 51.77 7.26 23.63
N ASP A 252 50.54 6.86 23.36
CA ASP A 252 50.02 5.52 23.65
C ASP A 252 50.67 4.50 22.69
N LYS A 253 51.35 3.50 23.25
CA LYS A 253 51.97 2.40 22.49
C LYS A 253 51.18 1.10 22.56
N GLN A 254 50.08 1.09 23.33
CA GLN A 254 49.24 -0.08 23.53
C GLN A 254 48.01 -0.05 22.61
N VAL A 255 47.45 1.14 22.37
CA VAL A 255 46.26 1.33 21.53
C VAL A 255 46.56 2.31 20.40
N TYR A 256 46.66 1.78 19.17
CA TYR A 256 46.82 2.58 17.95
C TYR A 256 45.48 2.84 17.26
N LEU A 257 45.45 3.89 16.44
CA LEU A 257 44.32 4.13 15.54
C LEU A 257 44.28 3.08 14.42
N PRO A 258 43.09 2.81 13.85
CA PRO A 258 42.95 1.85 12.77
C PRO A 258 43.81 2.19 11.53
N PRO A 259 44.22 1.18 10.74
CA PRO A 259 45.05 1.38 9.56
C PRO A 259 44.33 2.17 8.47
N PRO A 260 45.07 2.67 7.46
CA PRO A 260 44.46 3.34 6.30
C PRO A 260 43.52 2.40 5.54
N PRO A 261 42.42 2.94 4.97
CA PRO A 261 41.49 2.14 4.17
C PRO A 261 42.22 1.53 2.97
N THR A 262 42.10 0.21 2.82
CA THR A 262 42.60 -0.54 1.66
C THR A 262 41.40 -1.03 0.85
N ASP A 263 41.46 -0.98 -0.48
CA ASP A 263 40.33 -1.31 -1.39
C ASP A 263 39.74 -2.72 -1.17
N SER A 264 40.49 -3.62 -0.51
CA SER A 264 40.10 -5.01 -0.23
C SER A 264 39.28 -5.23 1.04
N GLU A 265 39.23 -4.27 1.98
CA GLU A 265 38.55 -4.43 3.28
C GLU A 265 37.52 -3.32 3.54
N SER A 266 36.39 -3.38 2.82
CA SER A 266 35.30 -2.40 2.87
C SER A 266 34.56 -2.31 4.22
N HIS A 267 34.77 -3.26 5.14
CA HIS A 267 34.00 -3.38 6.39
C HIS A 267 34.81 -3.23 7.68
N GLY A 268 36.11 -2.93 7.59
CA GLY A 268 36.96 -2.69 8.76
C GLY A 268 36.94 -1.23 9.24
N PRO A 269 37.19 -0.94 10.53
CA PRO A 269 37.46 0.42 10.96
C PRO A 269 38.71 0.93 10.24
N SER A 270 38.58 2.03 9.51
CA SER A 270 39.66 2.64 8.75
C SER A 270 39.81 4.10 9.15
N CYS A 271 41.04 4.61 9.08
CA CYS A 271 41.34 6.00 9.42
C CYS A 271 42.28 6.58 8.36
N SER A 272 41.92 7.72 7.77
CA SER A 272 42.73 8.47 6.81
C SER A 272 43.85 9.26 7.49
N GLY A 273 43.69 9.57 8.78
CA GLY A 273 44.76 10.07 9.63
C GLY A 273 44.37 11.03 10.74
N GLY A 274 45.40 11.72 11.25
CA GLY A 274 45.29 12.66 12.36
C GLY A 274 45.57 12.00 13.71
N VAL A 275 45.08 12.65 14.76
CA VAL A 275 45.40 12.29 16.15
C VAL A 275 44.17 12.32 17.02
N VAL A 276 44.14 11.43 18.01
CA VAL A 276 43.15 11.45 19.08
C VAL A 276 43.88 11.71 20.39
N LEU A 277 43.46 12.72 21.13
CA LEU A 277 44.04 13.07 22.42
C LEU A 277 43.02 12.77 23.51
N ALA A 278 43.44 12.01 24.51
CA ALA A 278 42.63 11.67 25.66
C ALA A 278 43.27 12.24 26.93
N SER A 279 42.44 12.56 27.92
CA SER A 279 42.92 12.79 29.29
C SER A 279 43.74 11.60 29.80
N GLN A 280 44.62 11.83 30.77
CA GLN A 280 45.31 10.73 31.47
C GLN A 280 44.33 9.71 32.07
N ASP A 281 43.14 10.16 32.47
CA ASP A 281 42.06 9.32 33.00
C ASP A 281 41.23 8.62 31.91
N GLY A 282 41.44 8.97 30.63
CA GLY A 282 40.68 8.45 29.49
C GLY A 282 39.21 8.91 29.41
N LYS A 283 38.73 9.72 30.37
CA LYS A 283 37.33 10.19 30.43
C LYS A 283 36.98 11.21 29.35
N ILE A 284 37.89 12.14 29.10
CA ILE A 284 37.70 13.20 28.11
C ILE A 284 38.55 12.85 26.89
N VAL A 285 37.91 12.69 25.73
CA VAL A 285 38.57 12.33 24.47
C VAL A 285 38.26 13.40 23.43
N CYS A 286 39.31 13.94 22.83
CA CYS A 286 39.25 14.89 21.73
C CYS A 286 39.69 14.18 20.44
N GLU A 287 38.71 13.78 19.64
CA GLU A 287 38.95 13.19 18.32
C GLU A 287 39.24 14.30 17.29
N ASN A 288 40.46 14.32 16.77
CA ASN A 288 40.89 15.26 15.74
C ASN A 288 41.52 14.51 14.56
N THR A 289 40.89 13.39 14.19
CA THR A 289 41.19 12.66 12.96
C THR A 289 40.66 13.42 11.75
N LEU A 290 41.24 13.20 10.58
CA LEU A 290 40.80 13.84 9.35
C LEU A 290 39.37 13.44 8.99
N ASP A 291 39.00 12.19 9.25
CA ASP A 291 37.66 11.65 9.00
C ASP A 291 36.61 12.31 9.91
N ALA A 292 36.87 12.42 11.22
CA ALA A 292 35.97 13.10 12.14
C ALA A 292 35.78 14.58 11.80
N ARG A 293 36.85 15.25 11.34
CA ARG A 293 36.76 16.64 10.87
C ARG A 293 35.93 16.76 9.59
N LEU A 294 36.12 15.85 8.63
CA LEU A 294 35.31 15.83 7.42
C LEU A 294 33.83 15.64 7.76
N ASP A 295 33.51 14.74 8.68
CA ASP A 295 32.15 14.52 9.16
C ASP A 295 31.53 15.77 9.79
N VAL A 296 32.28 16.47 10.65
CA VAL A 296 31.80 17.71 11.27
C VAL A 296 31.55 18.80 10.22
N VAL A 297 32.49 19.00 9.29
CA VAL A 297 32.35 19.97 8.20
C VAL A 297 31.18 19.61 7.30
N PHE A 298 31.04 18.33 6.96
CA PHE A 298 29.97 17.83 6.11
C PHE A 298 28.61 18.08 6.74
N ARG A 299 28.42 17.76 8.02
CA ARG A 299 27.16 18.04 8.75
C ARG A 299 26.81 19.53 8.77
N GLN A 300 27.81 20.40 8.99
CA GLN A 300 27.60 21.85 9.02
C GLN A 300 27.31 22.44 7.64
N LYS A 301 27.94 21.91 6.58
CA LYS A 301 27.81 22.40 5.20
C LYS A 301 26.75 21.68 4.39
N LEU A 302 26.17 20.58 4.90
CA LEU A 302 25.08 19.83 4.30
C LEU A 302 23.92 20.72 3.79
N PRO A 303 23.40 21.69 4.56
CA PRO A 303 22.33 22.55 4.05
C PRO A 303 22.77 23.37 2.82
N VAL A 304 24.00 23.87 2.81
CA VAL A 304 24.55 24.64 1.69
C VAL A 304 24.75 23.75 0.46
N VAL A 305 25.29 22.55 0.65
CA VAL A 305 25.49 21.56 -0.42
C VAL A 305 24.14 21.18 -1.04
N ARG A 306 23.13 20.88 -0.22
CA ARG A 306 21.78 20.55 -0.71
C ARG A 306 21.16 21.69 -1.51
N ILE A 307 21.24 22.92 -1.02
CA ILE A 307 20.72 24.10 -1.73
C ILE A 307 21.45 24.31 -3.08
N SER A 308 22.77 24.19 -3.09
CA SER A 308 23.58 24.46 -4.28
C SER A 308 23.45 23.39 -5.37
N PHE A 309 23.31 22.11 -5.01
CA PHE A 309 23.31 21.00 -5.96
C PHE A 309 21.91 20.51 -6.34
N LEU A 310 20.96 20.54 -5.40
CA LEU A 310 19.60 20.04 -5.63
C LEU A 310 18.62 21.16 -6.00
N GLY A 311 19.09 22.41 -5.99
CA GLY A 311 18.27 23.59 -6.20
C GLY A 311 17.48 23.96 -4.94
N PHE A 312 16.97 25.20 -4.94
CA PHE A 312 16.05 25.66 -3.91
C PHE A 312 14.71 24.96 -4.15
N GLU A 313 14.47 23.80 -3.53
CA GLU A 313 13.09 23.40 -3.24
C GLU A 313 12.56 24.50 -2.32
N SER A 314 11.82 25.43 -2.91
CA SER A 314 11.12 26.48 -2.20
C SER A 314 10.41 25.82 -1.02
N LEU A 315 10.92 26.07 0.18
CA LEU A 315 10.24 25.84 1.45
C LEU A 315 9.01 26.75 1.46
N ASN A 316 8.02 26.46 0.62
CA ASN A 316 6.75 27.18 0.45
C ASN A 316 5.82 26.97 1.66
N GLY A 317 6.36 26.82 2.87
CA GLY A 317 5.57 26.66 4.08
C GLY A 317 6.30 26.92 5.39
N THR A 318 7.63 26.83 5.45
CA THR A 318 8.37 26.93 6.72
C THR A 318 9.32 28.12 6.81
N ALA A 319 9.68 28.76 5.70
CA ALA A 319 10.53 29.95 5.72
C ALA A 319 9.88 31.16 6.43
N PHE A 320 8.54 31.24 6.43
CA PHE A 320 7.82 32.31 7.12
C PHE A 320 7.94 32.23 8.65
N TYR A 321 8.03 31.04 9.23
CA TYR A 321 8.12 30.88 10.67
C TYR A 321 9.55 31.05 11.20
N PHE A 322 10.58 30.67 10.42
CA PHE A 322 11.96 30.76 10.88
C PHE A 322 12.50 32.20 10.90
N VAL A 323 12.12 33.02 9.92
CA VAL A 323 12.48 34.45 9.90
C VAL A 323 11.76 35.23 11.00
N HIS A 324 10.50 34.89 11.29
CA HIS A 324 9.74 35.50 12.39
C HIS A 324 10.28 35.10 13.78
N PHE A 325 10.77 33.87 13.94
CA PHE A 325 11.35 33.41 15.21
C PHE A 325 12.74 34.02 15.47
N LEU A 326 13.54 34.21 14.42
CA LEU A 326 14.83 34.93 14.51
C LEU A 326 14.65 36.42 14.78
N LEU A 327 13.66 37.08 14.17
CA LEU A 327 13.35 38.49 14.44
C LEU A 327 12.81 38.71 15.86
N LEU A 328 11.98 37.81 16.38
CA LEU A 328 11.51 37.88 17.77
C LEU A 328 12.62 37.61 18.80
N SER A 329 13.60 36.76 18.47
CA SER A 329 14.71 36.45 19.37
C SER A 329 15.76 37.57 19.43
N TYR A 330 15.93 38.34 18.35
CA TYR A 330 16.83 39.50 18.34
C TYR A 330 16.22 40.74 19.01
N CYS A 331 14.90 40.90 19.01
CA CYS A 331 14.24 42.06 19.63
C CYS A 331 14.18 42.00 21.18
N HIS A 332 14.67 40.93 21.80
CA HIS A 332 14.72 40.78 23.26
C HIS A 332 16.12 40.88 23.88
N ILE A 333 17.16 41.15 23.07
CA ILE A 333 18.55 41.21 23.57
C ILE A 333 19.07 42.66 23.73
N ASP A 334 18.39 43.67 23.17
CA ASP A 334 18.81 45.08 23.28
C ASP A 334 18.15 45.87 24.43
N ASN A 335 17.70 45.20 25.50
CA ASN A 335 17.05 45.87 26.64
C ASN A 335 17.41 45.29 28.02
N TYR A 336 18.68 44.89 28.23
CA TYR A 336 19.26 44.75 29.57
C TYR A 336 20.75 45.09 29.60
#